data_AF-A0AAV0WGJ1-F1
#
_entry.id   AF-A0AAV0WGJ1-F1
#
_cell.length_a   1.000
_cell.length_b   1.000
_cell.length_c   1.000
_cell.angle_alpha   90.00
_cell.angle_beta   90.00
_cell.angle_gamma   90.00
#
_symmetry.space_group_name_H-M   'P 1'
#
loop_
_entity.id
_entity.type
_entity.pdbx_description
1 polymer ?
#
loop_
_entity_poly.entity_id
_entity_poly.type
_entity_poly.pdbx_seq_one_letter_code
_entity_poly.pdbx_strand_id
1 'polypeptide(L)'
;MVQTQRDFRTNFNIPRDGTISDRNTILRCVTAFNITGTVLMKRTNRRNRAIRTLENVDSVRLEWLDTLRSPNRSVSLRAVALGFNESSVRQILKIDLAFHSYKIQVCHQLLAGDNQQRINFAQLMI
;
A
#
# COMPACT_ATOMS: atom_id res chain seq x y z
N MET A 1 37.38 15.19 -21.88
CA MET A 1 36.57 14.25 -21.06
C MET A 1 37.37 13.57 -19.94
N VAL A 2 38.68 13.34 -20.10
CA VAL A 2 39.45 12.44 -19.22
C VAL A 2 40.03 13.11 -17.95
N GLN A 3 40.25 14.43 -17.96
CA GLN A 3 40.95 15.14 -16.88
C GLN A 3 40.23 15.02 -15.52
N THR A 4 38.92 15.31 -15.48
CA THR A 4 38.12 15.19 -14.25
C THR A 4 38.19 13.78 -13.63
N GLN A 5 38.17 12.74 -14.46
CA GLN A 5 38.31 11.36 -13.99
C GLN A 5 39.72 11.03 -13.51
N ARG A 6 40.76 11.55 -14.18
CA ARG A 6 42.17 11.41 -13.77
C ARG A 6 42.43 12.10 -12.44
N ASP A 7 41.97 13.33 -12.29
CA ASP A 7 42.14 14.09 -11.04
C ASP A 7 41.38 13.39 -9.89
N PHE A 8 40.19 12.87 -10.15
CA PHE A 8 39.43 12.05 -9.20
C PHE A 8 40.18 10.75 -8.84
N ARG A 9 40.81 10.07 -9.80
CA ARG A 9 41.68 8.90 -9.51
C ARG A 9 42.80 9.24 -8.56
N THR A 10 43.53 10.30 -8.87
CA THR A 10 44.70 10.72 -8.10
C THR A 10 44.31 11.11 -6.68
N ASN A 11 43.24 11.90 -6.52
CA ASN A 11 42.80 12.39 -5.22
C ASN A 11 42.26 11.28 -4.30
N PHE A 12 41.60 10.28 -4.86
CA PHE A 12 41.02 9.15 -4.10
C PHE A 12 41.86 7.87 -4.17
N ASN A 13 43.07 7.94 -4.72
CA ASN A 13 44.02 6.83 -4.87
C ASN A 13 43.40 5.54 -5.46
N ILE A 14 42.62 5.69 -6.53
CA ILE A 14 41.91 4.57 -7.17
C ILE A 14 42.88 3.79 -8.06
N PRO A 15 43.05 2.47 -7.88
CA PRO A 15 44.00 1.65 -8.64
C PRO A 15 43.61 1.62 -10.13
N ARG A 16 44.54 1.34 -11.05
CA ARG A 16 44.34 1.52 -12.51
C ARG A 16 43.16 0.73 -13.10
N ASP A 17 42.85 -0.42 -12.52
CA ASP A 17 41.74 -1.32 -12.83
C ASP A 17 40.44 -0.95 -12.10
N GLY A 18 40.50 -0.04 -11.13
CA GLY A 18 39.35 0.47 -10.40
C GLY A 18 38.30 1.11 -11.31
N THR A 19 37.04 0.77 -11.08
CA THR A 19 35.90 1.32 -11.82
C THR A 19 35.71 2.79 -11.47
N ILE A 20 35.48 3.62 -12.49
CA ILE A 20 35.22 5.05 -12.29
C ILE A 20 33.95 5.50 -12.98
N SER A 21 33.19 6.30 -12.25
CA SER A 21 31.99 6.96 -12.72
C SER A 21 32.29 7.93 -13.87
N ASP A 22 31.31 8.13 -14.74
CA ASP A 22 31.42 9.12 -15.82
C ASP A 22 31.65 10.54 -15.28
N ARG A 23 32.30 11.39 -16.08
CA ARG A 23 32.58 12.79 -15.76
C ARG A 23 31.33 13.52 -15.25
N ASN A 24 30.20 13.34 -15.92
CA ASN A 24 28.96 14.06 -15.55
C ASN A 24 28.41 13.58 -14.21
N THR A 25 28.57 12.30 -13.89
CA THR A 25 28.18 11.73 -12.60
C THR A 25 29.06 12.28 -11.49
N ILE A 26 30.38 12.36 -11.70
CA ILE A 26 31.31 12.97 -10.72
C ILE A 26 30.92 14.43 -10.45
N LEU A 27 30.70 15.21 -11.51
CA LEU A 27 30.30 16.61 -11.36
C LEU A 27 28.96 16.75 -10.65
N ARG A 28 27.95 15.93 -10.98
CA ARG A 28 26.66 15.90 -10.27
C ARG A 28 26.79 15.56 -8.80
N CYS A 29 27.65 14.61 -8.45
CA CYS A 29 27.88 14.24 -7.06
C CYS A 29 28.53 15.39 -6.28
N VAL A 30 29.55 16.02 -6.86
CA VAL A 30 30.24 17.17 -6.23
C VAL A 30 29.28 18.35 -6.07
N THR A 31 28.49 18.69 -7.08
CA THR A 31 27.51 19.79 -6.97
C THR A 31 26.42 19.48 -5.96
N ALA A 32 25.86 18.26 -5.97
CA ALA A 32 24.86 17.85 -4.98
C ALA A 32 25.42 17.89 -3.55
N PHE A 33 26.66 17.46 -3.36
CA PHE A 33 27.34 17.52 -2.07
C PHE A 33 27.55 18.97 -1.61
N ASN A 34 28.02 19.85 -2.49
CA ASN A 34 28.23 21.26 -2.14
C ASN A 34 26.93 22.00 -1.83
N ILE A 35 25.81 21.64 -2.47
CA ILE A 35 24.52 22.31 -2.27
C ILE A 35 23.76 21.74 -1.07
N THR A 36 23.67 20.41 -0.95
CA THR A 36 22.78 19.72 -0.01
C THR A 36 23.55 19.00 1.10
N GLY A 37 24.87 18.89 1.01
CA GLY A 37 25.69 18.11 1.95
C GLY A 37 25.55 16.60 1.80
N THR A 38 24.82 16.11 0.78
CA THR A 38 24.56 14.69 0.57
C THR A 38 24.66 14.31 -0.90
N VAL A 39 25.18 13.10 -1.17
CA VAL A 39 25.26 12.52 -2.53
C VAL A 39 24.10 11.54 -2.78
N LEU A 40 23.24 11.31 -1.78
CA LEU A 40 22.07 10.46 -1.89
C LEU A 40 21.14 10.98 -3.00
N MET A 41 20.83 10.11 -3.97
CA MET A 41 19.86 10.46 -4.99
C MET A 41 18.51 10.74 -4.34
N LYS A 42 17.89 11.87 -4.72
CA LYS A 42 16.51 12.18 -4.34
C LYS A 42 15.64 10.99 -4.73
N ARG A 43 14.91 10.44 -3.76
CA ARG A 43 13.91 9.40 -4.00
C ARG A 43 12.94 9.96 -5.05
N THR A 44 12.98 9.39 -6.25
CA THR A 44 11.96 9.68 -7.26
C THR A 44 10.63 9.24 -6.69
N ASN A 45 9.73 10.21 -6.48
CA ASN A 45 8.39 9.92 -6.03
C ASN A 45 7.75 9.15 -7.19
N ARG A 46 7.72 7.81 -7.10
CA ARG A 46 7.01 6.99 -8.09
C ARG A 46 5.58 7.52 -8.15
N ARG A 47 5.01 7.62 -9.35
CA ARG A 47 3.62 8.05 -9.54
C ARG A 47 2.72 7.31 -8.54
N ASN A 48 2.16 8.04 -7.58
CA ASN A 48 1.06 7.54 -6.77
C ASN A 48 -0.09 7.25 -7.73
N ARG A 49 -0.53 5.99 -7.81
CA ARG A 49 -1.66 5.62 -8.66
C ARG A 49 -2.88 6.39 -8.17
N ALA A 50 -3.41 7.28 -9.02
CA ALA A 50 -4.49 8.23 -8.74
C ALA A 50 -5.79 7.61 -8.21
N ILE A 51 -5.92 6.28 -8.21
CA ILE A 51 -7.11 5.58 -7.75
C ILE A 51 -7.24 5.61 -6.22
N ARG A 52 -6.13 5.76 -5.47
CA ARG A 52 -6.15 5.85 -3.99
C ARG A 52 -6.17 7.30 -3.49
N THR A 53 -7.01 8.14 -4.10
CA THR A 53 -7.36 9.44 -3.53
C THR A 53 -8.26 9.26 -2.31
N LEU A 54 -8.27 10.25 -1.42
CA LEU A 54 -9.11 10.22 -0.21
C LEU A 54 -10.60 10.02 -0.56
N GLU A 55 -11.07 10.71 -1.61
CA GLU A 55 -12.44 10.60 -2.13
C GLU A 55 -12.81 9.16 -2.55
N ASN A 56 -11.92 8.46 -3.24
CA ASN A 56 -12.17 7.09 -3.67
C ASN A 56 -12.14 6.11 -2.49
N VAL A 57 -11.27 6.34 -1.51
CA VAL A 57 -11.21 5.57 -0.27
C VAL A 57 -12.53 5.72 0.50
N ASP A 58 -13.06 6.93 0.59
CA ASP A 58 -14.33 7.21 1.28
C ASP A 58 -15.53 6.62 0.50
N SER A 59 -15.51 6.65 -0.83
CA SER A 59 -16.52 5.99 -1.66
C SER A 59 -16.55 4.48 -1.43
N VAL A 60 -15.38 3.82 -1.38
CA VAL A 60 -15.27 2.39 -1.06
C VAL A 60 -15.72 2.13 0.38
N ARG A 61 -15.41 3.02 1.34
CA ARG A 61 -15.87 2.88 2.73
C ARG A 61 -17.39 2.91 2.84
N LEU A 62 -18.05 3.87 2.18
CA LEU A 62 -19.50 4.02 2.23
C LEU A 62 -20.22 2.84 1.58
N GLU A 63 -19.77 2.40 0.40
CA GLU A 63 -20.31 1.19 -0.24
C GLU A 63 -20.10 -0.06 0.62
N TRP A 64 -18.94 -0.15 1.27
CA TRP A 64 -18.64 -1.26 2.16
C TRP A 64 -19.41 -1.19 3.49
N LEU A 65 -19.86 -0.02 3.94
CA LEU A 65 -20.69 0.13 5.14
C LEU A 65 -22.16 -0.27 4.87
N ASP A 66 -22.65 -0.02 3.65
CA ASP A 66 -23.94 -0.53 3.16
C ASP A 66 -23.99 -2.07 3.07
N THR A 67 -22.83 -2.75 3.20
CA THR A 67 -22.73 -4.22 3.34
C THR A 67 -23.48 -4.79 4.53
N LEU A 68 -23.73 -4.00 5.58
CA LEU A 68 -24.64 -4.41 6.66
C LEU A 68 -26.03 -4.83 6.11
N ARG A 69 -26.39 -4.31 4.94
CA ARG A 69 -27.62 -4.64 4.20
C ARG A 69 -27.47 -5.85 3.26
N SER A 70 -26.28 -6.12 2.73
CA SER A 70 -26.00 -7.31 1.89
C SER A 70 -24.59 -7.89 2.12
N PRO A 71 -24.40 -8.75 3.14
CA PRO A 71 -23.09 -9.26 3.53
C PRO A 71 -22.41 -10.14 2.46
N ASN A 72 -23.19 -10.69 1.52
CA ASN A 72 -22.72 -11.69 0.57
C ASN A 72 -22.20 -11.13 -0.77
N ARG A 73 -22.12 -9.80 -0.95
CA ARG A 73 -21.58 -9.22 -2.19
C ARG A 73 -20.06 -9.38 -2.29
N SER A 74 -19.60 -10.00 -3.38
CA SER A 74 -18.17 -10.15 -3.68
C SER A 74 -17.50 -8.81 -3.99
N VAL A 75 -16.18 -8.73 -3.79
CA VAL A 75 -15.39 -7.52 -4.11
C VAL A 75 -15.54 -7.13 -5.60
N SER A 76 -15.69 -8.11 -6.49
CA SER A 76 -15.87 -7.87 -7.93
C SER A 76 -17.18 -7.12 -8.22
N LEU A 77 -18.31 -7.56 -7.65
CA LEU A 77 -19.62 -6.90 -7.85
C LEU A 77 -19.62 -5.46 -7.34
N ARG A 78 -18.83 -5.20 -6.31
CA ARG A 78 -18.73 -3.87 -5.67
C ARG A 78 -17.84 -2.94 -6.44
N ALA A 79 -16.76 -3.47 -7.00
CA ALA A 79 -15.94 -2.75 -7.94
C ALA A 79 -16.76 -2.32 -9.16
N VAL A 80 -17.65 -3.19 -9.68
CA VAL A 80 -18.60 -2.84 -10.74
C VAL A 80 -19.55 -1.72 -10.29
N ALA A 81 -20.13 -1.82 -9.09
CA ALA A 81 -21.03 -0.78 -8.56
C ALA A 81 -20.34 0.59 -8.41
N LEU A 82 -19.06 0.60 -8.04
CA LEU A 82 -18.24 1.79 -7.86
C LEU A 82 -17.56 2.28 -9.16
N GLY A 83 -17.64 1.53 -10.26
CA GLY A 83 -16.88 1.81 -11.49
C GLY A 83 -15.36 1.69 -11.34
N PHE A 84 -14.90 0.94 -10.33
CA PHE A 84 -13.48 0.71 -10.07
C PHE A 84 -13.01 -0.66 -10.58
N ASN A 85 -11.69 -0.80 -10.74
CA ASN A 85 -11.08 -2.11 -10.92
C ASN A 85 -11.10 -2.86 -9.58
N GLU A 86 -11.47 -4.14 -9.60
CA GLU A 86 -11.45 -5.05 -8.43
C GLU A 86 -10.11 -4.98 -7.69
N SER A 87 -9.01 -4.95 -8.44
CA SER A 87 -7.65 -4.90 -7.87
C SER A 87 -7.44 -3.66 -7.01
N SER A 88 -8.01 -2.53 -7.42
CA SER A 88 -7.92 -1.26 -6.69
C SER A 88 -8.78 -1.28 -5.44
N VAL A 89 -10.02 -1.77 -5.54
CA VAL A 89 -10.91 -1.94 -4.37
C VAL A 89 -10.26 -2.87 -3.35
N ARG A 90 -9.69 -4.00 -3.80
CA ARG A 90 -8.97 -4.93 -2.92
C ARG A 90 -7.76 -4.29 -2.24
N GLN A 91 -7.01 -3.45 -2.95
CA GLN A 91 -5.89 -2.69 -2.36
C GLN A 91 -6.35 -1.66 -1.33
N ILE A 92 -7.43 -0.93 -1.63
CA ILE A 92 -8.02 0.05 -0.70
C ILE A 92 -8.49 -0.67 0.57
N LEU A 93 -9.24 -1.77 0.43
CA LEU A 93 -9.69 -2.58 1.56
C LEU A 93 -8.51 -3.07 2.41
N LYS A 94 -7.46 -3.62 1.79
CA LYS A 94 -6.31 -4.20 2.50
C LYS A 94 -5.37 -3.15 3.12
N ILE A 95 -5.07 -2.07 2.41
CA ILE A 95 -4.00 -1.13 2.77
C ILE A 95 -4.54 0.13 3.45
N ASP A 96 -5.62 0.73 2.92
CA ASP A 96 -6.15 2.01 3.41
C ASP A 96 -7.17 1.81 4.55
N LEU A 97 -7.99 0.76 4.46
CA LEU A 97 -8.99 0.45 5.49
C LEU A 97 -8.51 -0.65 6.44
N ALA A 98 -7.36 -1.28 6.17
CA ALA A 98 -6.79 -2.38 6.96
C ALA A 98 -7.80 -3.52 7.26
N PHE A 99 -8.73 -3.76 6.33
CA PHE A 99 -9.67 -4.87 6.46
C PHE A 99 -8.92 -6.19 6.34
N HIS A 100 -9.08 -7.00 7.37
CA HIS A 100 -8.72 -8.40 7.32
C HIS A 100 -9.87 -9.12 6.65
N SER A 101 -9.59 -10.04 5.72
CA SER A 101 -10.62 -10.91 5.15
C SER A 101 -11.29 -11.65 6.30
N TYR A 102 -12.48 -11.18 6.69
CA TYR A 102 -13.16 -11.75 7.83
C TYR A 102 -13.65 -13.13 7.43
N LYS A 103 -13.23 -14.12 8.23
CA LYS A 103 -13.71 -15.50 8.17
C LYS A 103 -15.23 -15.45 8.30
N ILE A 104 -15.96 -15.83 7.25
CA ILE A 104 -17.43 -15.95 7.31
C ILE A 104 -17.73 -16.87 8.49
N GLN A 105 -18.29 -16.33 9.58
CA GLN A 105 -18.87 -17.16 10.61
C GLN A 105 -20.14 -17.73 9.99
N VAL A 106 -20.09 -19.02 9.64
CA VAL A 106 -21.29 -19.79 9.31
C VAL A 106 -22.07 -19.90 10.61
N CYS A 107 -22.98 -18.96 10.83
CA CYS A 107 -23.93 -19.02 11.92
C CYS A 107 -25.10 -19.89 11.46
N HIS A 108 -25.54 -20.83 12.30
CA HIS A 108 -26.83 -21.48 12.08
C HIS A 108 -27.93 -20.41 12.07
N GLN A 109 -28.93 -20.61 11.21
CA GLN A 109 -30.13 -19.78 11.21
C GLN A 109 -30.76 -19.83 12.61
N LEU A 110 -30.91 -18.67 13.24
CA LEU A 110 -31.62 -18.56 14.50
C LEU A 110 -33.11 -18.45 14.20
N LEU A 111 -33.88 -19.44 14.65
CA LEU A 111 -35.32 -19.35 14.67
C LEU A 111 -35.78 -18.43 15.82
N ALA A 112 -36.99 -17.88 15.72
CA ALA A 112 -37.48 -16.88 16.67
C ALA A 112 -37.44 -17.36 18.14
N GLY A 113 -37.54 -18.67 18.39
CA GLY A 113 -37.48 -19.26 19.73
C GLY A 113 -36.08 -19.62 20.23
N ASP A 114 -35.08 -19.68 19.35
CA ASP A 114 -33.75 -20.22 19.68
C ASP A 114 -33.04 -19.42 20.76
N ASN A 115 -33.23 -18.09 20.75
CA ASN A 115 -32.57 -17.22 21.72
C ASN A 115 -33.06 -17.52 23.15
N GLN A 116 -34.38 -17.61 23.33
CA GLN A 116 -34.98 -17.92 24.62
C GLN A 116 -34.60 -19.33 25.10
N GLN A 117 -34.59 -20.31 24.20
CA GLN A 117 -34.19 -21.68 24.53
C GLN A 117 -32.73 -21.78 24.96
N ARG A 118 -31.82 -21.04 24.31
CA ARG A 118 -30.40 -21.00 24.69
C ARG A 118 -30.18 -20.35 26.05
N ILE A 119 -30.89 -19.25 26.33
CA ILE A 119 -30.83 -18.58 27.64
C ILE A 119 -31.34 -19.53 28.73
N ASN A 120 -32.50 -20.15 28.51
CA ASN A 120 -33.09 -21.09 29.46
C ASN A 120 -32.18 -22.31 29.69
N PHE A 121 -31.57 -22.86 28.64
CA PHE A 121 -30.61 -23.97 28.75
C PHE A 121 -29.38 -23.59 29.58
N ALA A 122 -28.79 -22.42 29.32
CA ALA A 122 -27.64 -21.93 30.07
C ALA A 122 -27.98 -21.70 31.55
N GLN A 123 -29.20 -21.24 31.87
CA GLN A 123 -29.68 -21.06 33.23
C GLN A 123 -29.99 -22.38 33.95
N LEU A 124 -30.42 -23.42 33.22
CA LEU A 124 -30.67 -24.76 33.76
C LEU A 124 -29.38 -25.58 34.00
N MET A 125 -28.27 -25.19 33.37
CA MET A 125 -26.97 -25.87 33.46
C MET A 125 -26.03 -25.26 34.50
N ILE A 126 -26.49 -24.22 35.22
CA ILE A 126 -25.87 -23.66 36.44
C ILE A 126 -26.60 -24.23 37.65
#